data_AF-A0A9P4LJY1-F1
#
_entry.id   AF-A0A9P4LJY1-F1
#
_cell.length_a   1.000
_cell.length_b   1.000
_cell.length_c   1.000
_cell.angle_alpha   90.00
_cell.angle_beta   90.00
_cell.angle_gamma   90.00
#
_symmetry.space_group_name_H-M   'P 1'
#
loop_
_entity.id
_entity.type
_entity.pdbx_description
1 polymer ?
#
loop_
_entity_poly.entity_id
_entity_poly.type
_entity_poly.pdbx_seq_one_letter_code
_entity_poly.pdbx_strand_id
1 'polypeptide(L)' 'DDWDANDNKALVMLILAVHPDLTMSVTSCDTAPDAWAHLAGRFDRDTGNMSIALFRSLTNLRYNDGDGLQLHLDEFHQR' A
#
# COMPACT_ATOMS: atom_id res chain seq x y z
N ASP A 1 20.71 -19.84 15.77
CA ASP A 1 20.35 -20.99 14.92
C ASP A 1 20.46 -20.55 13.46
N ASP A 2 20.66 -21.46 12.49
CA ASP A 2 20.70 -21.09 11.06
C ASP A 2 19.38 -20.41 10.63
N TRP A 3 18.29 -20.77 11.31
CA TRP A 3 17.00 -20.15 11.15
C TRP A 3 17.00 -18.66 11.50
N ASP A 4 17.53 -18.28 12.68
CA ASP A 4 17.63 -16.87 13.10
C ASP A 4 18.50 -16.04 12.16
N ALA A 5 19.58 -16.63 11.64
CA ALA A 5 20.47 -15.95 10.70
C ALA A 5 19.77 -15.68 9.37
N ASN A 6 18.97 -16.64 8.88
CA ASN A 6 18.19 -16.48 7.67
C ASN A 6 17.02 -15.50 7.85
N ASP A 7 16.38 -15.51 9.02
CA ASP A 7 15.32 -14.55 9.35
C ASP A 7 15.84 -13.11 9.37
N ASN A 8 16.95 -12.86 10.08
CA ASN A 8 17.60 -11.54 10.10
C ASN A 8 17.99 -11.07 8.69
N LYS A 9 18.54 -11.98 7.88
CA LYS A 9 18.90 -11.68 6.49
C LYS A 9 17.66 -11.29 5.67
N ALA A 10 16.54 -12.00 5.83
CA ALA A 10 15.29 -11.69 5.15
C ALA A 10 14.72 -10.33 5.59
N LEU A 11 14.76 -10.03 6.89
CA LEU A 11 14.30 -8.75 7.44
C LEU A 11 15.10 -7.57 6.87
N VAL A 12 16.44 -7.70 6.79
CA VAL A 12 17.30 -6.69 6.16
C VAL A 12 16.97 -6.52 4.68
N MET A 13 16.74 -7.60 3.94
CA MET A 13 16.33 -7.50 2.53
C MET A 13 15.00 -6.76 2.37
N LEU A 14 14.02 -7.01 3.25
CA LEU A 14 12.75 -6.28 3.24
C LEU A 14 12.97 -4.78 3.49
N ILE A 15 13.78 -4.42 4.48
CA ILE A 15 14.10 -3.01 4.79
C ILE A 15 14.74 -2.29 3.60
N LEU A 16 15.62 -2.98 2.86
CA LEU A 16 16.30 -2.42 1.67
C LEU A 16 15.39 -2.29 0.44
N ALA A 17 14.34 -3.11 0.37
CA ALA A 17 13.43 -3.16 -0.77
C ALA A 17 12.22 -2.20 -0.63
N VAL A 18 11.86 -1.82 0.59
CA VAL A 18 10.72 -0.91 0.83
C VAL A 18 11.09 0.56 0.63
N HIS A 19 10.08 1.38 0.34
CA HIS A 19 10.24 2.84 0.32
C HIS A 19 10.65 3.36 1.72
N PRO A 20 11.50 4.40 1.82
CA PRO A 20 11.96 4.94 3.12
C PRO A 20 10.85 5.25 4.13
N ASP A 21 9.67 5.67 3.65
CA ASP A 21 8.51 5.96 4.51
C ASP A 21 7.97 4.73 5.26
N LEU A 22 8.29 3.53 4.78
CA LEU A 22 7.86 2.26 5.37
C LEU A 22 8.95 1.62 6.23
N THR A 23 10.19 2.12 6.16
CA THR A 23 11.34 1.56 6.87
C THR A 23 11.08 1.48 8.38
N MET A 24 10.58 2.57 8.99
CA MET A 24 10.28 2.59 10.43
C MET A 24 9.21 1.55 10.82
N SER A 25 8.23 1.32 9.95
CA SER A 25 7.17 0.32 10.14
C SER A 25 7.75 -1.09 10.11
N VAL A 26 8.59 -1.39 9.12
CA VAL A 26 9.22 -2.71 8.95
C VAL A 26 10.24 -3.00 10.06
N THR A 27 11.02 -2.00 10.50
CA THR A 27 11.99 -2.16 11.59
C THR A 27 11.36 -2.34 12.96
N SER A 28 10.04 -2.11 13.08
CA SER A 28 9.30 -2.37 14.33
C SER A 28 8.83 -3.82 14.46
N CYS A 29 9.03 -4.65 13.43
CA CYS A 29 8.71 -6.07 13.46
C CYS A 29 9.91 -6.88 13.96
N ASP A 30 9.64 -7.89 14.79
CA ASP A 30 10.67 -8.73 15.40
C ASP A 30 11.22 -9.79 14.44
N THR A 31 10.42 -10.24 13.46
CA THR A 31 10.79 -11.30 12.51
C THR A 31 10.44 -10.93 11.07
N ALA A 32 11.09 -11.56 10.09
CA ALA A 32 10.78 -11.36 8.67
C ALA A 32 9.34 -11.78 8.29
N PRO A 33 8.79 -12.90 8.81
CA PRO A 33 7.38 -13.24 8.64
C PRO A 33 6.43 -12.15 9.14
N ASP A 34 6.69 -11.56 10.30
CA ASP A 34 5.85 -10.51 10.86
C ASP A 34 5.90 -9.24 10.00
N ALA A 35 7.09 -8.87 9.55
CA ALA A 35 7.28 -7.76 8.61
C ALA A 35 6.52 -7.98 7.29
N TRP A 36 6.58 -9.19 6.74
CA TRP A 36 5.85 -9.55 5.52
C TRP A 36 4.33 -9.52 5.73
N ALA A 37 3.83 -10.10 6.83
CA ALA A 37 2.41 -10.08 7.17
C ALA A 37 1.89 -8.64 7.38
N HIS A 38 2.70 -7.78 8.02
CA HIS A 38 2.38 -6.36 8.17
C HIS A 38 2.28 -5.63 6.83
N LEU A 39 3.25 -5.84 5.95
CA LEU A 39 3.23 -5.26 4.60
C LEU A 39 2.05 -5.79 3.78
N ALA A 40 1.81 -7.10 3.82
CA ALA A 40 0.67 -7.72 3.17
C ALA A 40 -0.63 -7.09 3.68
N GLY A 41 -0.89 -7.08 4.99
CA GLY A 41 -2.12 -6.49 5.54
C GLY A 41 -2.31 -5.00 5.23
N ARG A 42 -1.23 -4.24 5.08
CA ARG A 42 -1.29 -2.81 4.71
C ARG A 42 -1.64 -2.59 3.24
N PHE A 43 -1.12 -3.43 2.34
CA PHE A 43 -1.26 -3.25 0.89
C PHE A 43 -2.27 -4.20 0.24
N ASP A 44 -2.78 -5.18 0.99
CA ASP A 44 -3.81 -6.07 0.50
C ASP A 44 -5.09 -5.27 0.23
N ARG A 45 -5.47 -5.24 -1.05
CA ARG A 45 -6.49 -4.34 -1.58
C ARG A 45 -7.91 -4.69 -1.11
N ASP A 46 -8.08 -5.86 -0.50
CA ASP A 46 -9.36 -6.39 -0.03
C ASP A 46 -9.75 -5.90 1.38
N THR A 47 -9.22 -4.76 1.81
CA THR A 47 -9.72 -4.09 3.02
C THR A 47 -10.94 -3.23 2.68
N GLY A 48 -12.02 -3.35 3.46
CA GLY A 48 -13.25 -2.56 3.28
C GLY A 48 -13.06 -1.04 3.28
N ASN A 49 -11.92 -0.55 3.76
CA ASN A 49 -11.53 0.85 3.64
C ASN A 49 -11.24 1.28 2.20
N MET A 50 -10.65 0.39 1.38
CA MET A 50 -10.47 0.63 -0.06
C MET A 50 -11.81 0.73 -0.77
N SER A 51 -12.75 -0.18 -0.47
CA SER A 51 -14.08 -0.13 -1.10
C SER A 51 -14.86 1.12 -0.69
N ILE A 52 -14.73 1.59 0.56
CA ILE A 52 -15.29 2.88 0.99
C ILE A 52 -14.61 4.05 0.28
N ALA A 53 -13.28 4.04 0.14
CA ALA A 53 -12.54 5.08 -0.58
C ALA A 53 -12.95 5.15 -2.05
N LEU A 54 -13.01 4.00 -2.73
CA LEU A 54 -13.48 3.88 -4.12
C LEU A 54 -14.94 4.31 -4.27
N PHE A 55 -15.81 3.92 -3.34
CA PHE A 55 -17.21 4.35 -3.34
C PHE A 55 -17.34 5.86 -3.15
N ARG A 56 -16.53 6.47 -2.27
CA ARG A 56 -16.46 7.93 -2.12
C ARG A 56 -15.93 8.60 -3.38
N SER A 57 -14.87 8.06 -4.01
CA SER A 57 -14.35 8.60 -5.26
C SER A 57 -15.39 8.55 -6.37
N LEU A 58 -16.15 7.44 -6.47
CA LEU A 58 -17.19 7.26 -7.48
C LEU A 58 -18.43 8.13 -7.24
N THR A 59 -18.86 8.29 -5.98
CA THR A 59 -20.02 9.13 -5.62
C THR A 59 -19.71 10.62 -5.65
N ASN A 60 -18.46 11.01 -5.39
CA ASN A 60 -17.99 12.39 -5.56
C ASN A 60 -17.51 12.70 -6.98
N LEU A 61 -17.52 11.72 -7.89
CA LEU A 61 -17.24 11.92 -9.31
C LEU A 61 -18.40 12.69 -9.93
N ARG A 62 -18.31 14.02 -9.94
CA ARG A 62 -19.23 14.89 -10.67
C ARG A 62 -18.55 15.36 -11.94
N TYR A 63 -19.08 14.90 -13.07
CA TYR A 63 -18.77 15.49 -14.36
C TYR A 63 -19.38 16.89 -14.40
N ASN A 64 -18.54 17.93 -14.44
CA ASN A 64 -19.04 19.29 -14.56
C ASN A 64 -19.34 19.58 -16.03
N ASP A 65 -20.44 20.28 -16.28
CA ASP A 65 -20.84 20.62 -17.64
C ASP A 65 -19.82 21.58 -18.26
N GLY A 66 -19.19 21.17 -19.36
CA GLY A 66 -18.10 21.90 -20.01
C GLY A 66 -16.69 21.30 -19.81
N ASP A 67 -16.49 20.34 -18.90
CA ASP A 67 -15.21 19.62 -18.78
C ASP A 67 -15.03 18.63 -19.93
N GLY A 68 -13.79 18.42 -20.37
CA GLY A 68 -13.47 17.39 -21.35
C GLY A 68 -13.55 15.99 -20.72
N LEU A 69 -14.30 15.07 -21.32
CA LEU A 69 -14.44 13.69 -20.85
C LEU A 69 -13.09 12.99 -20.60
N GLN A 70 -12.11 13.25 -21.46
CA GLN A 70 -10.77 12.67 -21.33
C GLN A 70 -10.03 13.23 -20.11
N LEU A 71 -10.10 14.55 -19.87
CA LEU A 71 -9.52 15.19 -18.69
C LEU A 71 -10.15 14.65 -17.39
N HIS A 72 -11.47 14.47 -17.40
CA HIS A 72 -12.22 13.93 -16.28
C HIS A 72 -11.84 12.47 -15.94
N LEU A 73 -11.58 11.65 -16.96
CA LEU A 73 -11.12 10.26 -16.79
C LEU A 73 -9.66 10.18 -16.37
N ASP A 74 -8.79 11.06 -16.88
CA ASP A 74 -7.38 11.09 -16.51
C ASP A 74 -7.19 11.54 -15.05
N GLU A 75 -7.96 12.53 -14.58
CA GLU A 75 -7.97 12.94 -13.16
C GLU A 75 -8.46 11.84 -12.22
N PHE A 76 -9.42 11.02 -12.65
CA PHE A 76 -9.89 9.87 -11.89
C PHE A 76 -8.84 8.78 -11.75
N HIS A 77 -8.07 8.50 -12.81
CA HIS A 77 -7.05 7.45 -12.78
C HIS A 77 -5.75 7.86 -12.06
N GLN A 78 -5.51 9.16 -11.85
CA GLN A 78 -4.33 9.67 -11.15
C GLN A 78 -4.52 9.80 -9.62
N ARG A 79 -5.74 9.63 -9.10
CA ARG A 79 -6.07 9.66 -7.66
C ARG A 79 -6.30 8.27 -7.09
#